data_AF-A0A9P6R6F2-F1
#
_entry.id   AF-A0A9P6R6F2-F1
#
_cell.length_a   1.000
_cell.length_b   1.000
_cell.length_c   1.000
_cell.angle_alpha   90.00
_cell.angle_beta   90.00
_cell.angle_gamma   90.00
#
_symmetry.space_group_name_H-M   'P 1'
#
loop_
_entity.id
_entity.type
_entity.pdbx_description
1 polymer ?
#
loop_
_entity_poly.entity_id
_entity_poly.type
_entity_poly.pdbx_seq_one_letter_code
_entity_poly.pdbx_strand_id
1 'polypeptide(L)'
;MTKRVRGEISRYLRKTNIESSRNMPRLFEDVISAYCNHNHRVEYYPAMVNLCAPFIYSVKRECDAFLCFEKMINTLDDHFSSRSINESVASFMTLFRTCIPDLYSYFEEEEVDIKEWAASALQFVLSRELSLENTMRLWDTYFAVPDWIELHPFFCLAILRHLKENLEELEQSEIRTMLMRLPPLDMDQIVNEAFNIRHEILERQISDDSL
;
A
#
# COMPACT_ATOMS: atom_id res chain seq x y z
N MET A 1 0.97 9.31 -23.64
CA MET A 1 1.36 9.16 -22.22
C MET A 1 1.32 10.48 -21.44
N THR A 2 2.05 11.50 -21.89
CA THR A 2 2.39 12.72 -21.13
C THR A 2 1.24 13.52 -20.50
N LYS A 3 0.06 13.66 -21.12
CA LYS A 3 -1.03 14.46 -20.53
C LYS A 3 -1.68 13.81 -19.28
N ARG A 4 -1.87 12.49 -19.29
CA ARG A 4 -2.46 11.75 -18.16
C ARG A 4 -1.49 11.72 -16.97
N VAL A 5 -0.21 11.45 -17.23
CA VAL A 5 0.85 11.44 -16.21
C VAL A 5 0.95 12.80 -15.51
N ARG A 6 1.05 13.90 -16.27
CA ARG A 6 1.13 15.25 -15.70
C ARG A 6 -0.08 15.64 -14.86
N GLY A 7 -1.28 15.22 -15.27
CA GLY A 7 -2.51 15.46 -14.52
C GLY A 7 -2.46 14.80 -13.14
N GLU A 8 -2.02 13.54 -13.10
CA GLU A 8 -1.92 12.79 -11.84
C GLU A 8 -0.79 13.32 -10.94
N ILE A 9 0.38 13.64 -11.51
CA ILE A 9 1.48 14.30 -10.78
C ILE A 9 0.98 15.60 -10.15
N SER A 10 0.26 16.44 -10.91
CA SER A 10 -0.27 17.70 -10.40
C SER A 10 -1.27 17.49 -9.26
N ARG A 11 -2.11 16.45 -9.34
CA ARG A 11 -3.05 16.09 -8.28
C ARG A 11 -2.32 15.61 -7.04
N TYR A 12 -1.32 14.74 -7.20
CA TYR A 12 -0.50 14.22 -6.12
C TYR A 12 0.23 15.34 -5.38
N LEU A 13 0.93 16.22 -6.10
CA LEU A 13 1.69 17.33 -5.51
C LEU A 13 0.80 18.32 -4.75
N ARG A 14 -0.41 18.60 -5.27
CA ARG A 14 -1.40 19.42 -4.54
C ARG A 14 -1.91 18.73 -3.27
N LYS A 15 -2.09 17.40 -3.31
CA LYS A 15 -2.55 16.60 -2.17
C LYS A 15 -1.48 16.55 -1.07
N THR A 16 -0.21 16.36 -1.43
CA THR A 16 0.88 16.21 -0.46
C THR A 16 1.38 17.55 0.08
N ASN A 17 1.38 18.60 -0.75
CA ASN A 17 1.80 19.96 -0.38
C ASN A 17 3.17 20.00 0.35
N ILE A 18 4.14 19.23 -0.14
CA ILE A 18 5.49 19.15 0.42
C ILE A 18 6.38 20.14 -0.31
N GLU A 19 6.98 21.08 0.43
CA GLU A 19 7.94 22.02 -0.13
C GLU A 19 9.23 21.30 -0.55
N SER A 20 9.73 21.62 -1.74
CA SER A 20 10.97 21.06 -2.26
C SER A 20 11.69 22.09 -3.13
N SER A 21 13.00 22.18 -2.96
CA SER A 21 13.87 23.02 -3.81
C SER A 21 14.10 22.40 -5.20
N ARG A 22 13.68 21.14 -5.41
CA ARG A 22 13.85 20.41 -6.67
C ARG A 22 12.64 20.61 -7.56
N ASN A 23 12.83 20.48 -8.88
CA ASN A 23 11.72 20.46 -9.83
C ASN A 23 11.00 19.11 -9.78
N MET A 24 10.14 18.94 -8.77
CA MET A 24 9.40 17.69 -8.52
C MET A 24 8.57 17.24 -9.73
N PRO A 25 7.75 18.11 -10.38
CA PRO A 25 6.97 17.68 -11.54
C PRO A 25 7.82 17.05 -12.64
N ARG A 26 8.98 17.64 -12.93
CA ARG A 26 9.91 17.13 -13.93
C ARG A 26 10.51 15.80 -13.52
N LEU A 27 10.96 15.65 -12.26
CA LEU A 27 11.55 14.39 -11.79
C LEU A 27 10.58 13.22 -11.88
N PHE A 28 9.32 13.43 -11.49
CA PHE A 28 8.27 12.41 -11.67
C PHE A 28 8.05 12.08 -13.16
N GLU A 29 7.95 13.09 -14.03
CA GLU A 29 7.75 12.89 -15.47
C GLU A 29 8.93 12.12 -16.10
N ASP A 30 10.17 12.50 -15.79
CA ASP A 30 11.39 11.92 -16.35
C ASP A 30 11.54 10.45 -15.91
N VAL A 31 11.39 10.14 -14.61
CA VAL A 31 11.52 8.77 -14.08
C VAL A 31 10.40 7.85 -14.58
N ILE A 32 9.13 8.27 -14.51
CA ILE A 32 8.00 7.44 -14.95
C ILE A 32 8.04 7.25 -16.47
N SER A 33 8.40 8.28 -17.23
CA SER A 33 8.51 8.15 -18.69
C SER A 33 9.66 7.24 -19.09
N ALA A 34 10.80 7.34 -18.41
CA ALA A 34 11.92 6.41 -18.61
C ALA A 34 11.49 4.96 -18.36
N TYR A 35 10.73 4.70 -17.29
CA TYR A 35 10.24 3.35 -16.97
C TYR A 35 9.33 2.79 -18.05
N CYS A 36 8.31 3.54 -18.48
CA CYS A 36 7.40 3.09 -19.53
C CYS A 36 8.11 2.91 -20.89
N ASN A 37 9.13 3.74 -21.18
CA ASN A 37 9.92 3.60 -22.41
C ASN A 37 10.87 2.39 -22.34
N HIS A 38 11.43 2.07 -21.17
CA HIS A 38 12.26 0.90 -20.97
C HIS A 38 11.43 -0.39 -21.06
N ASN A 39 10.23 -0.37 -20.50
CA ASN A 39 9.31 -1.51 -20.40
C ASN A 39 8.15 -1.37 -21.39
N HIS A 40 8.41 -1.56 -22.69
CA HIS A 40 7.45 -1.34 -23.79
C HIS A 40 6.10 -2.08 -23.67
N ARG A 41 5.98 -3.07 -22.78
CA ARG A 41 4.74 -3.83 -22.53
C ARG A 41 3.89 -3.24 -21.41
N VAL A 42 4.42 -2.30 -20.64
CA VAL A 42 3.76 -1.71 -19.48
C VAL A 42 3.20 -0.35 -19.87
N GLU A 43 1.88 -0.22 -19.80
CA GLU A 43 1.24 1.08 -19.94
C GLU A 43 1.23 1.83 -18.61
N TYR A 44 1.29 3.17 -18.70
CA TYR A 44 1.15 4.02 -17.53
C TYR A 44 -0.19 3.81 -16.82
N TYR A 45 -0.15 3.65 -15.50
CA TYR A 45 -1.31 3.68 -14.62
C TYR A 45 -1.12 4.68 -13.46
N PRO A 46 -2.19 5.31 -12.94
CA PRO A 46 -2.09 6.39 -11.94
C PRO A 46 -1.30 6.04 -10.68
N ALA A 47 -1.37 4.79 -10.21
CA ALA A 47 -0.67 4.35 -9.01
C ALA A 47 0.87 4.43 -9.14
N MET A 48 1.43 4.44 -10.35
CA MET A 48 2.87 4.66 -10.58
C MET A 48 3.37 5.96 -9.94
N VAL A 49 2.55 7.02 -9.88
CA VAL A 49 2.95 8.27 -9.21
C VAL A 49 3.16 8.05 -7.71
N ASN A 50 2.26 7.31 -7.06
CA ASN A 50 2.33 7.03 -5.63
C ASN A 50 3.50 6.09 -5.31
N LEU A 51 3.70 5.05 -6.12
CA LEU A 51 4.83 4.12 -6.00
C LEU A 51 6.19 4.79 -6.24
N CYS A 52 6.25 5.76 -7.15
CA CYS A 52 7.48 6.48 -7.47
C CYS A 52 7.83 7.53 -6.40
N ALA A 53 6.83 8.08 -5.71
CA ALA A 53 7.02 9.22 -4.82
C ALA A 53 8.06 9.01 -3.71
N PRO A 54 8.06 7.91 -2.92
CA PRO A 54 9.09 7.66 -1.91
C PRO A 54 10.51 7.81 -2.45
N PHE A 55 10.79 7.31 -3.65
CA PHE A 55 12.10 7.38 -4.26
C PHE A 55 12.44 8.79 -4.78
N ILE A 56 11.49 9.51 -5.38
CA ILE A 56 11.73 10.88 -5.84
C ILE A 56 12.07 11.82 -4.67
N TYR A 57 11.41 11.64 -3.53
CA TYR A 57 11.63 12.48 -2.34
C TYR A 57 12.87 12.07 -1.54
N SER A 58 13.23 10.79 -1.47
CA SER A 58 14.37 10.31 -0.66
C SER A 58 15.69 10.19 -1.44
N VAL A 59 15.64 9.90 -2.75
CA VAL A 59 16.83 9.62 -3.55
C VAL A 59 17.29 10.88 -4.28
N LYS A 60 18.57 11.23 -4.07
CA LYS A 60 19.17 12.47 -4.61
C LYS A 60 19.35 12.43 -6.12
N ARG A 61 19.78 11.29 -6.66
CA ARG A 61 20.10 11.12 -8.09
C ARG A 61 18.91 10.50 -8.81
N GLU A 62 18.55 11.08 -9.95
CA GLU A 62 17.42 10.64 -10.77
C GLU A 62 17.57 9.20 -11.27
N CYS A 63 18.76 8.82 -11.72
CA CYS A 63 19.04 7.45 -12.15
C CYS A 63 18.86 6.42 -11.02
N ASP A 64 19.26 6.78 -9.80
CA ASP A 64 19.14 5.89 -8.65
C ASP A 64 17.66 5.77 -8.24
N ALA A 65 16.89 6.87 -8.32
CA ALA A 65 15.44 6.85 -8.11
C ALA A 65 14.71 5.97 -9.13
N PHE A 66 15.14 6.03 -10.41
CA PHE A 66 14.63 5.16 -11.46
C PHE A 66 14.88 3.68 -11.15
N LEU A 67 16.11 3.32 -10.75
CA LEU A 67 16.46 1.92 -10.45
C LEU A 67 15.67 1.39 -9.24
N CYS A 68 15.49 2.20 -8.20
CA CYS A 68 14.66 1.84 -7.05
C CYS A 68 13.20 1.64 -7.45
N PHE A 69 12.64 2.56 -8.26
CA PHE A 69 11.27 2.49 -8.75
C PHE A 69 11.04 1.25 -9.63
N GLU A 70 11.94 0.98 -10.57
CA GLU A 70 11.89 -0.20 -11.43
C GLU A 70 11.97 -1.49 -10.61
N LYS A 71 12.91 -1.57 -9.67
CA LYS A 71 13.04 -2.75 -8.81
C LYS A 71 11.77 -2.98 -7.98
N MET A 72 11.14 -1.92 -7.49
CA MET A 72 9.89 -2.01 -6.73
C MET A 72 8.75 -2.57 -7.58
N ILE A 73 8.51 -2.02 -8.78
CA ILE A 73 7.44 -2.53 -9.65
C ILE A 73 7.71 -3.97 -10.07
N ASN A 74 8.93 -4.30 -10.50
CA ASN A 74 9.25 -5.67 -10.90
C ASN A 74 9.03 -6.67 -9.76
N THR A 75 9.35 -6.29 -8.52
CA THR A 75 9.12 -7.13 -7.34
C THR A 75 7.63 -7.39 -7.10
N LEU A 76 6.78 -6.38 -7.30
CA LEU A 76 5.33 -6.53 -7.21
C LEU A 76 4.78 -7.37 -8.37
N ASP A 77 5.20 -7.10 -9.60
CA ASP A 77 4.75 -7.83 -10.79
C ASP A 77 5.15 -9.31 -10.73
N ASP A 78 6.37 -9.62 -10.26
CA ASP A 78 6.84 -10.99 -10.04
C ASP A 78 5.94 -11.73 -9.01
N HIS A 79 5.59 -11.06 -7.90
CA HIS A 79 4.68 -11.63 -6.91
C HIS A 79 3.30 -11.93 -7.52
N PHE A 80 2.71 -10.94 -8.21
CA PHE A 80 1.37 -11.07 -8.78
C PHE A 80 1.30 -11.94 -10.04
N SER A 81 2.45 -12.29 -10.63
CA SER A 81 2.55 -13.29 -11.68
C SER A 81 2.34 -14.71 -11.15
N SER A 82 2.71 -14.97 -9.90
CA SER A 82 2.56 -16.27 -9.24
C SER A 82 1.24 -16.42 -8.47
N ARG A 83 0.73 -15.31 -7.95
CA ARG A 83 -0.50 -15.25 -7.15
C ARG A 83 -1.32 -14.06 -7.59
N SER A 84 -2.51 -14.30 -8.16
CA SER A 84 -3.34 -13.20 -8.66
C SER A 84 -3.77 -12.26 -7.52
N ILE A 85 -4.11 -11.01 -7.89
CA ILE A 85 -4.65 -10.05 -6.93
C ILE A 85 -5.95 -10.57 -6.29
N ASN A 86 -6.79 -11.30 -7.03
CA ASN A 86 -8.03 -11.87 -6.51
C ASN A 86 -7.77 -12.94 -5.44
N GLU A 87 -6.77 -13.81 -5.65
CA GLU A 87 -6.36 -14.80 -4.65
C GLU A 87 -5.75 -14.13 -3.41
N SER A 88 -5.01 -13.04 -3.61
CA SER A 88 -4.43 -12.25 -2.52
C SER A 88 -5.51 -11.56 -1.69
N VAL A 89 -6.51 -10.96 -2.34
CA VAL A 89 -7.68 -10.36 -1.68
C VAL A 89 -8.50 -11.42 -0.96
N ALA A 90 -8.79 -12.56 -1.57
CA ALA A 90 -9.53 -13.65 -0.92
C ALA A 90 -8.84 -14.11 0.36
N SER A 91 -7.52 -14.32 0.31
CA SER A 91 -6.71 -14.68 1.47
C SER A 91 -6.71 -13.59 2.54
N PHE A 92 -6.62 -12.33 2.14
CA PHE A 92 -6.70 -11.20 3.06
C PHE A 92 -8.06 -11.14 3.76
N MET A 93 -9.16 -11.37 3.05
CA MET A 93 -10.50 -11.40 3.64
C MET A 93 -10.65 -12.51 4.68
N THR A 94 -10.06 -13.68 4.45
CA THR A 94 -10.02 -14.77 5.45
C THR A 94 -9.25 -14.34 6.69
N LEU A 95 -8.09 -13.70 6.52
CA LEU A 95 -7.30 -13.18 7.65
C LEU A 95 -8.07 -12.08 8.39
N PHE A 96 -8.72 -11.16 7.68
CA PHE A 96 -9.49 -10.07 8.28
C PHE A 96 -10.62 -10.59 9.16
N ARG A 97 -11.43 -11.52 8.62
CA ARG A 97 -12.50 -12.20 9.37
C ARG A 97 -11.98 -12.92 10.61
N THR A 98 -10.78 -13.49 10.55
CA THR A 98 -10.19 -14.26 11.65
C THR A 98 -9.54 -13.37 12.70
N CYS A 99 -8.87 -12.30 12.29
CA CYS A 99 -8.05 -11.45 13.16
C CYS A 99 -8.85 -10.31 13.81
N ILE A 100 -9.93 -9.86 13.16
CA ILE A 100 -10.76 -8.72 13.60
C ILE A 100 -12.25 -9.03 13.31
N PRO A 101 -12.82 -10.11 13.89
CA PRO A 101 -14.16 -10.59 13.54
C PRO A 101 -15.27 -9.56 13.79
N ASP A 102 -15.12 -8.72 14.81
CA ASP A 102 -16.11 -7.69 15.16
C ASP A 102 -16.19 -6.62 14.06
N LEU A 103 -15.04 -6.08 13.64
CA LEU A 103 -14.98 -5.09 12.57
C LEU A 103 -15.41 -5.68 11.22
N TYR A 104 -15.07 -6.95 10.96
CA TYR A 104 -15.53 -7.66 9.78
C TYR A 104 -17.07 -7.75 9.77
N SER A 105 -17.68 -8.13 10.90
CA SER A 105 -19.14 -8.22 11.03
C SER A 105 -19.80 -6.86 10.85
N TYR A 106 -19.21 -5.82 11.44
CA TYR A 106 -19.68 -4.45 11.27
C TYR A 106 -19.65 -4.00 9.80
N PHE A 107 -18.59 -4.34 9.05
CA PHE A 107 -18.51 -4.03 7.63
C PHE A 107 -19.57 -4.77 6.80
N GLU A 108 -19.95 -6.00 7.19
CA GLU A 108 -21.05 -6.72 6.54
C GLU A 108 -22.40 -6.08 6.86
N GLU A 109 -22.61 -5.63 8.10
CA GLU A 109 -23.84 -4.96 8.55
C GLU A 109 -24.03 -3.59 7.88
N GLU A 110 -22.96 -2.82 7.74
CA GLU A 110 -22.94 -1.53 7.02
C GLU A 110 -22.80 -1.69 5.49
N GLU A 111 -22.82 -2.92 4.98
CA GLU A 111 -22.67 -3.26 3.55
C GLU A 111 -21.40 -2.66 2.91
N VAL A 112 -20.31 -2.52 3.67
CA VAL A 112 -19.02 -2.00 3.20
C VAL A 112 -18.28 -3.05 2.39
N ASP A 113 -18.23 -2.88 1.06
CA ASP A 113 -17.35 -3.69 0.22
C ASP A 113 -15.89 -3.21 0.32
N ILE A 114 -15.12 -3.85 1.20
CA ILE A 114 -13.71 -3.56 1.41
C ILE A 114 -12.79 -4.15 0.32
N LYS A 115 -13.29 -5.00 -0.58
CA LYS A 115 -12.44 -5.73 -1.55
C LYS A 115 -11.73 -4.80 -2.52
N GLU A 116 -12.38 -3.72 -2.95
CA GLU A 116 -11.76 -2.69 -3.80
C GLU A 116 -10.58 -2.01 -3.11
N TRP A 117 -10.74 -1.69 -1.82
CA TRP A 117 -9.66 -1.14 -1.01
C TRP A 117 -8.55 -2.16 -0.82
N ALA A 118 -8.88 -3.41 -0.46
CA ALA A 118 -7.89 -4.46 -0.23
C ALA A 118 -7.07 -4.74 -1.50
N ALA A 119 -7.70 -4.76 -2.68
CA ALA A 119 -7.00 -4.91 -3.95
C ALA A 119 -5.99 -3.77 -4.17
N SER A 120 -6.40 -2.51 -3.96
CA SER A 120 -5.52 -1.35 -4.10
C SER A 120 -4.38 -1.37 -3.07
N ALA A 121 -4.71 -1.61 -1.80
CA ALA A 121 -3.77 -1.65 -0.69
C ALA A 121 -2.70 -2.71 -0.93
N LEU A 122 -3.09 -3.94 -1.30
CA LEU A 122 -2.17 -5.06 -1.56
C LEU A 122 -1.34 -4.84 -2.83
N GLN A 123 -1.97 -4.40 -3.93
CA GLN A 123 -1.29 -4.25 -5.20
C GLN A 123 -0.28 -3.09 -5.19
N PHE A 124 -0.61 -1.99 -4.53
CA PHE A 124 0.20 -0.79 -4.50
C PHE A 124 0.81 -0.50 -3.13
N VAL A 125 0.86 -1.53 -2.28
CA VAL A 125 1.51 -1.55 -0.96
C VAL A 125 1.20 -0.33 -0.10
N LEU A 126 -0.09 -0.01 -0.01
CA LEU A 126 -0.68 1.13 0.71
C LEU A 126 -0.22 2.53 0.26
N SER A 127 0.55 2.64 -0.84
CA SER A 127 1.11 3.93 -1.29
C SER A 127 0.05 4.95 -1.72
N ARG A 128 -1.18 4.51 -2.05
CA ARG A 128 -2.27 5.42 -2.47
C ARG A 128 -3.09 5.92 -1.27
N GLU A 129 -3.19 5.05 -0.27
CA GLU A 129 -4.01 5.18 0.92
C GLU A 129 -3.28 5.99 2.00
N LEU A 130 -1.98 5.77 2.19
CA LEU A 130 -1.14 6.43 3.19
C LEU A 130 -0.63 7.81 2.74
N SER A 131 -0.20 8.62 3.71
CA SER A 131 0.65 9.79 3.45
C SER A 131 2.02 9.36 2.94
N LEU A 132 2.76 10.27 2.30
CA LEU A 132 4.14 9.98 1.85
C LEU A 132 5.03 9.58 3.04
N GLU A 133 4.93 10.29 4.15
CA GLU A 133 5.70 10.02 5.37
C GLU A 133 5.44 8.61 5.91
N ASN A 134 4.17 8.24 6.05
CA ASN A 134 3.79 6.89 6.53
C ASN A 134 4.21 5.81 5.53
N THR A 135 4.09 6.08 4.23
CA THR A 135 4.55 5.17 3.17
C THR A 135 6.05 4.93 3.28
N MET A 136 6.85 5.99 3.42
CA MET A 136 8.31 5.88 3.57
C MET A 136 8.67 5.10 4.84
N ARG A 137 8.06 5.42 5.98
CA ARG A 137 8.32 4.72 7.24
C ARG A 137 7.93 3.24 7.18
N LEU A 138 6.84 2.91 6.49
CA LEU A 138 6.45 1.52 6.22
C LEU A 138 7.50 0.81 5.35
N TRP A 139 7.93 1.45 4.26
CA TRP A 139 8.87 0.88 3.30
C TRP A 139 10.28 0.72 3.87
N ASP A 140 10.70 1.54 4.83
CA ASP A 140 11.93 1.29 5.61
C ASP A 140 11.90 -0.10 6.25
N THR A 141 10.73 -0.54 6.71
CA THR A 141 10.55 -1.89 7.28
C THR A 141 10.62 -2.95 6.19
N TYR A 142 9.99 -2.73 5.03
CA TYR A 142 10.03 -3.67 3.91
C TYR A 142 11.44 -3.91 3.39
N PHE A 143 12.24 -2.85 3.29
CA PHE A 143 13.60 -2.97 2.80
C PHE A 143 14.57 -3.53 3.84
N ALA A 144 14.15 -3.62 5.11
CA ALA A 144 14.92 -4.22 6.20
C ALA A 144 14.66 -5.72 6.40
N VAL A 145 13.57 -6.27 5.84
CA VAL A 145 13.17 -7.67 6.06
C VAL A 145 13.13 -8.47 4.76
N PRO A 146 13.54 -9.75 4.78
CA PRO A 146 13.26 -10.65 3.66
C PRO A 146 11.74 -10.88 3.54
N ASP A 147 11.29 -11.18 2.32
CA ASP A 147 9.91 -11.59 2.03
C ASP A 147 8.82 -10.62 2.54
N TRP A 148 9.12 -9.32 2.53
CA TRP A 148 8.22 -8.27 3.02
C TRP A 148 6.83 -8.28 2.37
N ILE A 149 6.70 -8.82 1.15
CA ILE A 149 5.41 -8.93 0.45
C ILE A 149 4.48 -9.91 1.18
N GLU A 150 5.01 -11.00 1.75
CA GLU A 150 4.22 -11.93 2.55
C GLU A 150 3.83 -11.33 3.90
N LEU A 151 4.62 -10.37 4.40
CA LEU A 151 4.32 -9.61 5.60
C LEU A 151 3.27 -8.51 5.37
N HIS A 152 3.17 -7.99 4.14
CA HIS A 152 2.34 -6.84 3.80
C HIS A 152 0.85 -6.97 4.21
N PRO A 153 0.16 -8.12 4.02
CA PRO A 153 -1.23 -8.27 4.47
C PRO A 153 -1.43 -8.00 5.96
N PHE A 154 -0.43 -8.31 6.80
CA PHE A 154 -0.49 -8.06 8.25
C PHE A 154 -0.39 -6.58 8.60
N PHE A 155 0.29 -5.77 7.78
CA PHE A 155 0.26 -4.31 7.92
C PHE A 155 -1.12 -3.75 7.58
N CYS A 156 -1.78 -4.27 6.54
CA CYS A 156 -3.16 -3.89 6.23
C CYS A 156 -4.12 -4.21 7.40
N LEU A 157 -3.95 -5.39 8.03
CA LEU A 157 -4.73 -5.77 9.21
C LEU A 157 -4.42 -4.89 10.43
N ALA A 158 -3.14 -4.61 10.70
CA ALA A 158 -2.72 -3.75 11.80
C ALA A 158 -3.34 -2.35 11.70
N ILE A 159 -3.40 -1.80 10.49
CA ILE A 159 -4.06 -0.50 10.22
C ILE A 159 -5.57 -0.59 10.50
N LEU A 160 -6.26 -1.61 9.97
CA LEU A 160 -7.70 -1.79 10.23
C LEU A 160 -7.98 -1.97 11.72
N ARG A 161 -7.15 -2.73 12.44
CA ARG A 161 -7.27 -2.94 13.87
C ARG A 161 -7.04 -1.64 14.65
N HIS A 162 -6.04 -0.86 14.27
CA HIS A 162 -5.75 0.44 14.89
C HIS A 162 -6.89 1.44 14.69
N LEU A 163 -7.56 1.39 13.53
CA LEU A 163 -8.68 2.27 13.20
C LEU A 163 -10.05 1.70 13.62
N LYS A 164 -10.11 0.53 14.25
CA LYS A 164 -11.36 -0.20 14.52
C LYS A 164 -12.42 0.67 15.19
N GLU A 165 -12.07 1.30 16.32
CA GLU A 165 -13.02 2.10 17.09
C GLU A 165 -13.58 3.26 16.26
N ASN A 166 -12.70 3.97 15.54
CA ASN A 166 -13.11 5.05 14.64
C ASN A 166 -14.00 4.55 13.49
N LEU A 167 -13.69 3.38 12.91
CA LEU A 167 -14.45 2.83 11.80
C LEU A 167 -15.84 2.36 12.21
N GLU A 168 -16.01 1.88 13.44
CA GLU A 168 -17.30 1.44 14.00
C GLU A 168 -18.24 2.59 14.40
N GLU A 169 -17.76 3.83 14.33
CA GLU A 169 -18.56 5.05 14.54
C GLU A 169 -19.05 5.69 13.23
N LEU A 170 -18.64 5.16 12.08
CA LEU A 170 -18.86 5.76 10.76
C LEU A 170 -19.88 4.98 9.95
N GLU A 171 -20.68 5.67 9.14
CA GLU A 171 -21.52 4.99 8.14
C GLU A 171 -20.70 4.49 6.95
N GLN A 172 -21.29 3.60 6.15
CA GLN A 172 -20.67 3.02 4.94
C GLN A 172 -19.88 4.03 4.07
N SER A 173 -20.46 5.21 3.80
CA SER A 173 -19.88 6.21 2.90
C SER A 173 -18.61 6.86 3.49
N GLU A 174 -18.59 7.06 4.80
CA GLU A 174 -17.50 7.64 5.56
C GLU A 174 -16.36 6.65 5.75
N ILE A 175 -16.67 5.37 6.02
CA ILE A 175 -15.69 4.27 6.06
C ILE A 175 -14.93 4.20 4.73
N ARG A 176 -15.64 4.14 3.60
CA ARG A 176 -15.00 4.11 2.27
C ARG A 176 -14.11 5.32 2.04
N THR A 177 -14.56 6.50 2.48
CA THR A 177 -13.80 7.74 2.35
C THR A 177 -12.52 7.72 3.20
N MET A 178 -12.60 7.22 4.43
CA MET A 178 -11.45 7.06 5.33
C MET A 178 -10.45 6.04 4.77
N LEU A 179 -10.92 4.91 4.24
CA LEU A 179 -10.05 3.87 3.67
C LEU A 179 -9.33 4.33 2.39
N MET A 180 -9.97 5.17 1.57
CA MET A 180 -9.33 5.79 0.40
C MET A 180 -8.19 6.75 0.77
N ARG A 181 -8.19 7.30 1.99
CA ARG A 181 -7.15 8.19 2.49
C ARG A 181 -7.06 8.05 4.02
N LEU A 182 -6.16 7.18 4.43
CA LEU A 182 -5.95 6.89 5.84
C LEU A 182 -5.50 8.15 6.60
N PRO A 183 -5.93 8.31 7.86
CA PRO A 183 -5.45 9.40 8.71
C PRO A 183 -3.94 9.24 9.00
N PRO A 184 -3.30 10.24 9.63
CA PRO A 184 -1.99 10.04 10.25
C PRO A 184 -2.02 8.84 11.21
N LEU A 185 -0.96 8.05 11.22
CA LEU A 185 -0.85 6.81 11.99
C LEU A 185 0.47 6.83 12.75
N ASP A 186 0.49 6.26 13.94
CA ASP A 186 1.74 5.90 14.61
C ASP A 186 2.32 4.65 13.92
N MET A 187 3.20 4.87 12.95
CA MET A 187 3.74 3.77 12.15
C MET A 187 4.61 2.80 12.96
N ASP A 188 5.21 3.22 14.07
CA ASP A 188 5.98 2.31 14.92
C ASP A 188 5.04 1.36 15.65
N GLN A 189 3.89 1.85 16.13
CA GLN A 189 2.83 1.01 16.68
C GLN A 189 2.26 0.05 15.61
N ILE A 190 1.98 0.55 14.40
CA ILE A 190 1.49 -0.28 13.29
C ILE A 190 2.48 -1.40 12.94
N VAL A 191 3.78 -1.10 12.89
CA VAL A 191 4.82 -2.09 12.62
C VAL A 191 4.81 -3.18 13.69
N ASN A 192 4.81 -2.81 14.97
CA ASN A 192 4.78 -3.77 16.07
C ASN A 192 3.52 -4.65 16.02
N GLU A 193 2.36 -4.03 15.78
CA GLU A 193 1.09 -4.74 15.70
C GLU A 193 1.07 -5.73 14.52
N ALA A 194 1.61 -5.36 13.35
CA ALA A 194 1.68 -6.25 12.20
C ALA A 194 2.52 -7.51 12.48
N PHE A 195 3.66 -7.36 13.16
CA PHE A 195 4.48 -8.51 13.56
C PHE A 195 3.78 -9.39 14.60
N ASN A 196 3.07 -8.80 15.55
CA ASN A 196 2.28 -9.55 16.54
C ASN A 196 1.18 -10.38 15.86
N ILE A 197 0.39 -9.77 14.96
CA ILE A 197 -0.66 -10.49 14.22
C ILE A 197 -0.07 -11.66 13.44
N ARG A 198 1.07 -11.45 12.75
CA ARG A 198 1.74 -12.53 12.01
C ARG A 198 2.16 -13.66 12.94
N HIS A 199 2.74 -13.34 14.09
CA HIS A 199 3.16 -14.34 15.07
C HIS A 199 1.98 -15.18 15.57
N GLU A 200 0.88 -14.54 15.98
CA GLU A 200 -0.33 -15.22 16.45
C GLU A 200 -0.90 -16.18 15.40
N ILE A 201 -0.91 -15.80 14.12
CA ILE A 201 -1.42 -16.65 13.04
C ILE A 201 -0.51 -17.84 12.78
N LEU A 202 0.81 -17.65 12.79
CA LEU A 202 1.76 -18.74 12.60
C LEU A 202 1.70 -19.76 13.75
N GLU A 203 1.55 -19.31 15.00
CA GLU A 203 1.40 -20.20 16.15
C GLU A 203 0.12 -21.05 16.09
N ARG A 204 -0.98 -20.46 15.62
CA ARG A 204 -2.25 -21.19 15.40
C ARG A 204 -2.10 -22.27 14.33
N GLN A 205 -1.46 -21.95 13.20
CA GLN A 205 -1.23 -22.90 12.12
C GLN A 205 -0.35 -24.09 12.56
N ILE A 206 0.72 -23.82 13.32
CA ILE A 206 1.59 -24.89 13.88
C ILE A 206 0.80 -25.80 14.83
N SER A 207 -0.10 -25.22 15.62
CA SER A 207 -0.93 -25.99 16.56
C SER A 207 -1.92 -26.89 15.82
N ASP A 208 -2.55 -26.38 14.75
CA ASP A 208 -3.52 -27.13 13.94
C ASP A 208 -2.85 -28.25 13.12
N ASP A 209 -1.63 -28.05 12.62
CA ASP A 209 -0.85 -29.07 11.88
C ASP A 209 -0.28 -30.18 12.77
N SER A 210 -0.29 -29.98 14.09
CA SER A 210 0.23 -30.94 15.08
C SER A 210 -0.82 -31.92 15.64
N LEU A 211 -2.08 -31.79 15.19
CA LEU A 211 -3.25 -32.58 15.58
C LEU A 211 -3.68 -33.55 14.48
#